data_AF-A0A956WTS0-F1
#
_entry.id   AF-A0A956WTS0-F1
#
_cell.length_a   1.000
_cell.length_b   1.000
_cell.length_c   1.000
_cell.angle_alpha   90.00
_cell.angle_beta   90.00
_cell.angle_gamma   90.00
#
_symmetry.space_group_name_H-M   'P 1'
#
loop_
_entity.id
_entity.type
_entity.pdbx_description
1 polymer ?
#
loop_
_entity_poly.entity_id
_entity_poly.type
_entity_poly.pdbx_seq_one_letter_code
_entity_poly.pdbx_strand_id
1 'polypeptide(L)'
;NASQWPAQGLLAADNLAWYGFVPIIGETREPQDNTELTYYGQNFKGSYDWLFSWVMGKSKSSIQLVDETPDYNYRVIIGNDYNPCRPAFDAPQADLPPET
;
A
#
# COMPACT_ATOMS: atom_id res chain seq x y z
N ASN A 1 7.37 -7.51 -6.83
CA ASN A 1 7.75 -6.23 -7.51
C ASN A 1 7.41 -6.38 -8.98
N ALA A 2 6.67 -5.46 -9.58
CA ALA A 2 6.30 -5.46 -11.00
C ALA A 2 6.66 -4.11 -11.65
N SER A 3 7.66 -3.41 -11.13
CA SER A 3 8.18 -2.19 -11.75
C SER A 3 9.46 -2.50 -12.51
N GLN A 4 9.83 -1.60 -13.42
CA GLN A 4 11.11 -1.67 -14.14
C GLN A 4 12.33 -1.46 -13.22
N TRP A 5 12.12 -1.07 -11.96
CA TRP A 5 13.20 -0.81 -11.02
C TRP A 5 13.29 -1.92 -9.96
N PRO A 6 14.42 -2.64 -9.88
CA PRO A 6 14.52 -3.86 -9.06
C PRO A 6 14.35 -3.60 -7.56
N ALA A 7 14.75 -2.42 -7.08
CA ALA A 7 14.72 -2.07 -5.66
C ALA A 7 13.34 -1.60 -5.14
N GLN A 8 12.37 -1.32 -6.02
CA GLN A 8 11.10 -0.71 -5.59
C GLN A 8 10.31 -1.57 -4.61
N GLY A 9 10.38 -2.90 -4.73
CA GLY A 9 9.76 -3.80 -3.75
C GLY A 9 10.36 -3.68 -2.35
N LEU A 10 11.67 -3.46 -2.23
CA LEU A 10 12.37 -3.27 -0.96
C LEU A 10 12.02 -1.92 -0.35
N LEU A 11 12.05 -0.85 -1.15
CA LEU A 11 11.71 0.51 -0.69
C LEU A 11 10.26 0.59 -0.21
N ALA A 12 9.33 -0.07 -0.91
CA ALA A 12 7.94 -0.17 -0.47
C ALA A 12 7.79 -0.94 0.84
N ALA A 13 8.52 -2.04 1.01
CA ALA A 13 8.54 -2.81 2.25
C ALA A 13 9.08 -1.97 3.43
N ASP A 14 10.20 -1.27 3.24
CA ASP A 14 10.74 -0.38 4.27
C ASP A 14 9.74 0.71 4.65
N ASN A 15 9.14 1.40 3.66
CA ASN A 15 8.12 2.40 3.91
C ASN A 15 6.93 1.84 4.71
N LEU A 16 6.44 0.64 4.37
CA LEU A 16 5.36 -0.02 5.12
C LEU A 16 5.77 -0.36 6.57
N ALA A 17 7.00 -0.84 6.77
CA ALA A 17 7.51 -1.20 8.09
C ALA A 17 7.59 0.02 9.03
N TRP A 18 7.93 1.20 8.51
CA TRP A 18 7.97 2.44 9.29
C TRP A 18 6.60 2.83 9.89
N TYR A 19 5.50 2.41 9.27
CA TYR A 19 4.13 2.66 9.74
C TYR A 19 3.49 1.44 10.44
N GLY A 20 4.30 0.45 10.83
CA GLY A 20 3.87 -0.67 11.66
C GLY A 20 3.26 -1.85 10.91
N PHE A 21 3.31 -1.87 9.58
CA PHE A 21 2.99 -3.07 8.80
C PHE A 21 4.15 -4.08 8.85
N VAL A 22 3.85 -5.37 8.65
CA VAL A 22 4.85 -6.44 8.57
C VAL A 22 4.87 -7.00 7.14
N PRO A 23 5.63 -6.39 6.21
CA PRO A 23 5.61 -6.78 4.80
C PRO A 23 6.30 -8.13 4.57
N ILE A 24 5.76 -8.91 3.65
CA ILE A 24 6.36 -10.14 3.14
C ILE A 24 6.67 -9.89 1.65
N ILE A 25 7.94 -10.01 1.27
CA ILE A 25 8.36 -9.79 -0.12
C ILE A 25 8.07 -11.07 -0.92
N GLY A 26 7.10 -10.97 -1.83
CA GLY A 26 6.81 -12.01 -2.82
C GLY A 26 7.71 -11.93 -4.06
N GLU A 27 7.42 -12.80 -5.02
CA GLU A 27 8.17 -12.90 -6.28
C GLU A 27 8.11 -11.61 -7.12
N THR A 28 9.18 -11.39 -7.88
CA THR A 28 9.22 -10.38 -8.94
C THR A 28 8.38 -10.84 -10.11
N ARG A 29 7.67 -9.90 -10.74
CA ARG A 29 6.77 -10.11 -11.88
C ARG A 29 7.26 -9.27 -13.06
N GLU A 30 6.70 -9.54 -14.23
CA GLU A 30 6.90 -8.68 -15.40
C GLU A 30 6.49 -7.23 -15.10
N PRO A 31 7.21 -6.23 -15.64
CA PRO A 31 6.89 -4.83 -15.43
C PRO A 31 5.46 -4.47 -15.85
N GLN A 32 4.80 -3.65 -15.05
CA GLN A 32 3.48 -3.07 -15.30
C GLN A 32 3.46 -1.58 -14.94
N ASP A 33 2.56 -0.85 -15.58
CA ASP A 33 2.50 0.61 -15.39
C ASP A 33 1.96 1.01 -14.02
N ASN A 34 0.87 0.36 -13.59
CA ASN A 34 0.10 0.79 -12.43
C ASN A 34 0.35 -0.07 -11.20
N THR A 35 0.46 0.56 -10.03
CA THR A 35 0.50 -0.14 -8.74
C THR A 35 -0.89 -0.56 -8.34
N GLU A 36 -1.05 -1.83 -7.98
CA GLU A 36 -2.32 -2.44 -7.59
C GLU A 36 -2.36 -2.68 -6.08
N LEU A 37 -3.51 -2.39 -5.46
CA LEU A 37 -3.74 -2.59 -4.03
C LEU A 37 -4.94 -3.53 -3.85
N THR A 38 -4.75 -4.54 -3.02
CA THR A 38 -5.80 -5.49 -2.66
C THR A 38 -5.89 -5.58 -1.15
N TYR A 39 -7.11 -5.58 -0.64
CA TYR A 39 -7.42 -5.93 0.74
C TYR A 39 -8.31 -7.18 0.76
N TYR A 40 -7.91 -8.15 1.56
CA TYR A 40 -8.59 -9.42 1.70
C TYR A 40 -9.52 -9.37 2.92
N GLY A 41 -10.82 -9.39 2.66
CA GLY A 41 -11.86 -9.34 3.68
C GLY A 41 -13.23 -8.98 3.10
N GLN A 42 -14.26 -9.16 3.91
CA GLN A 42 -15.65 -8.91 3.50
C GLN A 42 -16.01 -7.42 3.43
N ASN A 43 -15.27 -6.57 4.14
CA ASN A 43 -15.41 -5.11 4.18
C ASN A 43 -14.19 -4.49 4.88
N PHE A 44 -14.05 -3.16 4.82
CA PHE A 44 -12.92 -2.43 5.42
C PHE A 44 -13.03 -2.23 6.95
N LYS A 45 -13.98 -2.85 7.65
CA LYS A 45 -14.13 -2.67 9.10
C LYS A 45 -12.93 -3.25 9.84
N GLY A 46 -12.29 -2.43 10.68
CA GLY A 46 -11.09 -2.81 11.42
C GLY A 46 -9.82 -2.84 10.57
N SER A 47 -9.91 -2.40 9.30
CA SER A 47 -8.77 -2.32 8.41
C SER A 47 -8.05 -0.97 8.54
N TYR A 48 -6.78 -0.94 8.18
CA TYR A 48 -5.93 0.25 8.07
C TYR A 48 -5.82 0.74 6.61
N ASP A 49 -6.89 0.60 5.83
CA ASP A 49 -6.93 0.88 4.39
C ASP A 49 -6.52 2.31 4.04
N TRP A 50 -6.91 3.30 4.86
CA TRP A 50 -6.52 4.69 4.68
C TRP A 50 -5.00 4.85 4.77
N LEU A 51 -4.38 4.28 5.81
CA LEU A 51 -2.95 4.38 6.05
C LEU A 51 -2.18 3.61 4.99
N PHE A 52 -2.62 2.38 4.69
CA PHE A 52 -2.02 1.56 3.65
C PHE A 52 -2.04 2.27 2.28
N SER A 53 -3.18 2.82 1.86
CA SER A 53 -3.27 3.56 0.61
C SER A 53 -2.38 4.80 0.60
N TRP A 54 -2.28 5.52 1.73
CA TRP A 54 -1.42 6.69 1.84
C TRP A 54 0.07 6.34 1.74
N VAL A 55 0.54 5.28 2.43
CA VAL A 55 1.93 4.82 2.34
C VAL A 55 2.27 4.37 0.91
N MET A 56 1.33 3.71 0.23
CA MET A 56 1.47 3.28 -1.18
C MET A 56 1.23 4.41 -2.18
N GLY A 57 0.74 5.53 -1.71
CA GLY A 57 0.54 6.71 -2.50
C GLY A 57 -0.62 6.70 -3.47
N LYS A 58 -1.69 6.07 -3.04
CA LYS A 58 -2.89 5.82 -3.81
C LYS A 58 -4.11 6.32 -3.07
N SER A 59 -5.21 6.50 -3.80
CA SER A 59 -6.50 6.72 -3.17
C SER A 59 -6.93 5.44 -2.45
N LYS A 60 -7.64 5.58 -1.33
CA LYS A 60 -8.34 4.46 -0.68
C LYS A 60 -9.28 3.75 -1.65
N SER A 61 -9.91 4.48 -2.58
CA SER A 61 -10.79 3.90 -3.62
C SER A 61 -10.05 3.03 -4.63
N SER A 62 -8.72 3.07 -4.68
CA SER A 62 -7.91 2.18 -5.51
C SER A 62 -7.71 0.79 -4.89
N ILE A 63 -8.13 0.58 -3.64
CA ILE A 63 -8.04 -0.73 -2.99
C ILE A 63 -9.18 -1.62 -3.48
N GLN A 64 -8.81 -2.71 -4.14
CA GLN A 64 -9.75 -3.77 -4.49
C GLN A 64 -10.05 -4.63 -3.25
N LEU A 65 -11.33 -4.70 -2.90
CA LEU A 65 -11.83 -5.60 -1.86
C LEU A 65 -12.04 -6.99 -2.46
N VAL A 66 -11.44 -8.02 -1.85
CA VAL A 66 -11.57 -9.41 -2.28
C VAL A 66 -12.04 -10.24 -1.08
N ASP A 67 -13.15 -10.97 -1.25
CA ASP A 67 -13.69 -11.87 -0.23
C ASP A 67 -12.98 -13.23 -0.27
N GLU A 68 -11.70 -13.21 0.08
CA GLU A 68 -10.83 -14.37 0.26
C GLU A 68 -10.09 -14.25 1.61
N THR A 69 -9.67 -15.38 2.18
CA THR A 69 -8.99 -15.43 3.47
C THR A 69 -7.57 -16.01 3.35
N PRO A 70 -6.61 -15.27 2.78
CA PRO A 70 -5.20 -15.66 2.80
C PRO A 70 -4.54 -15.37 4.15
N ASP A 71 -3.27 -15.76 4.31
CA ASP A 71 -2.47 -15.53 5.52
C ASP A 71 -2.05 -14.06 5.73
N TYR A 72 -2.54 -13.12 4.90
CA TYR A 72 -2.20 -11.70 4.92
C TYR A 72 -3.41 -10.82 4.62
N ASN A 73 -3.47 -9.65 5.22
CA ASN A 73 -4.62 -8.74 5.07
C ASN A 73 -4.55 -7.91 3.78
N TYR A 74 -3.34 -7.52 3.36
CA TYR A 74 -3.11 -6.63 2.23
C TYR A 74 -2.15 -7.28 1.24
N ARG A 75 -2.34 -6.94 -0.03
CA ARG A 75 -1.34 -7.18 -1.08
C ARG A 75 -1.15 -5.91 -1.88
N VAL A 76 0.11 -5.63 -2.19
CA VAL A 76 0.49 -4.59 -3.15
C VAL A 76 1.36 -5.19 -4.23
N ILE A 77 1.05 -4.85 -5.48
CA ILE A 77 1.91 -5.12 -6.64
C ILE A 77 2.44 -3.77 -7.10
N ILE A 78 3.74 -3.55 -6.90
CA ILE A 78 4.41 -2.29 -7.20
C ILE A 78 4.62 -2.15 -8.71
N GLY A 79 4.00 -1.15 -9.34
CA GLY A 79 4.15 -0.81 -10.75
C GLY A 79 5.11 0.36 -10.98
N ASN A 80 5.21 0.82 -12.23
CA ASN A 80 6.10 1.91 -12.65
C ASN A 80 5.68 3.29 -12.11
N ASP A 81 4.45 3.43 -11.65
CA ASP A 81 3.91 4.66 -11.07
C ASP A 81 4.20 4.84 -9.56
N TYR A 82 4.86 3.85 -8.92
CA TYR A 82 5.19 3.92 -7.50
C TYR A 82 6.37 4.88 -7.25
N ASN A 83 6.13 5.86 -6.37
CA ASN A 83 7.17 6.78 -5.90
C ASN A 83 7.52 6.49 -4.43
N PRO A 84 8.71 5.93 -4.15
CA PRO A 84 9.15 5.62 -2.78
C PRO A 84 9.55 6.87 -1.99
N CYS A 85 9.84 8.00 -2.66
CA CYS A 85 10.33 9.24 -2.06
C CYS A 85 9.16 10.16 -1.67
N ARG A 86 8.28 9.71 -0.77
CA ARG A 86 7.20 10.55 -0.24
C ARG A 86 7.68 11.38 0.95
N PRO A 87 7.35 12.67 1.05
CA PRO A 87 7.68 13.46 2.23
C PRO A 87 6.95 12.88 3.46
N ALA A 88 7.72 12.33 4.40
CA ALA A 88 7.24 11.61 5.57
C ALA A 88 6.48 12.49 6.60
N PHE A 89 6.45 13.81 6.42
CA PHE A 89 5.90 14.76 7.38
C PHE A 89 4.41 15.06 7.21
N ASP A 90 3.83 14.84 6.03
CA ASP A 90 2.42 15.11 5.78
C ASP A 90 1.62 13.80 5.75
N ALA A 91 1.34 13.25 6.94
CA ALA A 91 0.18 12.38 7.08
C ALA A 91 -1.05 13.15 6.54
N PRO A 92 -2.02 12.49 5.88
CA PRO A 92 -3.13 13.20 5.27
C PRO A 92 -3.95 13.88 6.37
N GLN A 93 -3.77 15.20 6.51
CA GLN A 93 -4.48 16.03 7.49
C GLN A 93 -5.97 16.20 7.16
N ALA A 94 -6.40 15.77 5.96
CA ALA A 94 -7.76 15.96 5.47
C ALA A 94 -8.83 15.20 6.28
N ASP A 95 -8.45 14.18 7.06
CA ASP A 95 -9.37 13.38 7.88
C ASP A 95 -9.18 13.57 9.40
N LEU A 96 -8.34 14.53 9.82
CA LEU A 96 -8.26 14.87 11.25
C LEU A 96 -9.45 15.77 11.62
N PRO A 97 -10.20 15.46 12.70
CA PRO A 97 -11.19 16.40 13.22
C PRO A 97 -10.51 17.75 13.48
N PRO A 98 -11.17 18.89 13.21
CA PRO A 98 -10.61 20.18 13.58
C PRO A 98 -10.29 20.19 15.08
N GLU A 99 -9.08 20.65 15.44
CA GLU A 99 -8.74 20.89 16.83
C GLU A 99 -9.73 21.91 17.42
N THR A 100 -10.48 21.48 18.44
CA THR A 100 -11.42 22.32 19.19
C THR A 100 -10.72 23.27 20.13
#